data_AF-A0A402DIB2-F1
#
_entry.id   AF-A0A402DIB2-F1
#
_cell.length_a   1.000
_cell.length_b   1.000
_cell.length_c   1.000
_cell.angle_alpha   90.00
_cell.angle_beta   90.00
_cell.angle_gamma   90.00
#
_symmetry.space_group_name_H-M   'P 1'
#
loop_
_entity.id
_entity.type
_entity.pdbx_description
1 polymer ?
#
loop_
_entity_poly.entity_id
_entity_poly.type
_entity_poly.pdbx_seq_one_letter_code
_entity_poly.pdbx_strand_id
1 'polypeptide(L)' 'MPWKANRNANFNNDSVVDEDLKVRGTTGLYVCDMSVMPISTAANPVLALAGLALRLSDHLG' A
#
# COMPACT_ATOMS: atom_id res chain seq x y z
N MET A 1 1.79 5.12 -4.60
CA MET A 1 0.41 4.82 -4.15
C MET A 1 -0.15 3.73 -5.03
N PRO A 2 -0.28 2.49 -4.53
CA PRO A 2 -0.87 1.41 -5.30
C PRO A 2 -2.37 1.69 -5.47
N TRP A 3 -2.79 1.83 -6.72
CA TRP A 3 -4.17 2.20 -7.09
C TRP A 3 -4.68 1.29 -8.20
N LYS A 4 -6.01 1.14 -8.27
CA LYS A 4 -6.74 0.39 -9.30
C LYS A 4 -7.78 1.29 -9.94
N ALA A 5 -7.96 1.19 -11.26
CA ALA A 5 -8.99 1.94 -11.98
C ALA A 5 -10.42 1.54 -11.56
N ASN A 6 -10.61 0.28 -11.18
CA ASN A 6 -11.84 -0.24 -10.59
C ASN A 6 -11.54 -1.53 -9.80
N ARG A 7 -12.53 -2.09 -9.11
CA ARG A 7 -12.35 -3.26 -8.23
C ARG A 7 -11.83 -4.51 -8.94
N ASN A 8 -12.11 -4.66 -10.25
CA ASN A 8 -11.72 -5.82 -11.05
C ASN A 8 -10.41 -5.61 -11.81
N ALA A 9 -9.82 -4.42 -11.74
CA ALA A 9 -8.57 -4.11 -12.41
C ALA A 9 -7.36 -4.61 -11.59
N ASN A 10 -6.26 -4.86 -12.30
CA ASN A 10 -4.95 -5.04 -11.68
C ASN A 10 -4.45 -3.72 -11.07
N PHE A 11 -3.51 -3.81 -10.14
CA PHE A 11 -2.82 -2.62 -9.63
C PHE A 11 -2.03 -1.94 -10.75
N ASN A 12 -2.06 -0.61 -10.77
CA ASN A 12 -1.29 0.16 -11.74
C ASN A 12 0.22 -0.04 -11.50
N ASN A 13 0.95 -0.32 -12.58
CA ASN A 13 2.40 -0.47 -12.58
C ASN A 13 3.13 0.87 -12.45
N ASP A 14 2.49 2.00 -12.76
CA ASP A 14 3.04 3.34 -12.57
C ASP A 14 3.14 3.74 -11.09
N SER A 15 2.57 2.94 -10.16
CA SER A 15 2.73 3.17 -8.73
C SER A 15 4.16 2.87 -8.27
N VAL A 16 4.70 3.74 -7.41
CA VAL A 16 6.00 3.58 -6.74
C VAL A 16 6.13 2.28 -5.95
N VAL A 17 5.03 1.81 -5.35
CA VAL A 17 4.97 0.56 -4.58
C VAL A 17 3.98 -0.42 -5.19
N ASP A 18 4.18 -1.71 -4.94
CA ASP A 18 3.23 -2.77 -5.28
C ASP A 18 2.15 -2.98 -4.19
N GLU A 19 1.39 -4.07 -4.31
CA GLU A 19 0.28 -4.38 -3.41
C GLU A 19 0.70 -4.80 -2.00
N ASP A 20 1.95 -5.20 -1.82
CA ASP A 20 2.58 -5.57 -0.54
C ASP A 20 3.50 -4.45 -0.03
N LEU A 21 3.35 -3.23 -0.58
CA LEU A 21 4.06 -2.02 -0.17
C LEU A 21 5.56 -2.04 -0.44
N LYS A 22 6.03 -2.98 -1.26
CA LYS A 22 7.42 -3.04 -1.67
C LYS A 22 7.68 -1.97 -2.71
N VAL A 23 8.78 -1.24 -2.56
CA VAL A 23 9.21 -0.24 -3.55
C VAL A 23 9.65 -0.96 -4.82
N ARG A 24 9.03 -0.61 -5.94
CA ARG A 24 9.34 -1.23 -7.23
C ARG A 24 10.79 -0.96 -7.62
N GLY A 25 11.44 -1.97 -8.20
CA GLY A 25 12.85 -1.89 -8.61
C GLY A 25 13.87 -2.01 -7.46
N THR A 26 13.42 -2.30 -6.24
CA THR A 26 14.29 -2.50 -5.08
C THR A 26 14.11 -3.89 -4.46
N THR A 27 15.08 -4.28 -3.63
CA THR A 27 15.05 -5.55 -2.89
C THR A 27 15.01 -5.25 -1.40
N GLY A 28 13.95 -5.71 -0.72
CA GLY A 28 13.83 -5.59 0.74
C GLY A 28 13.42 -4.21 1.26
N LEU A 29 13.04 -3.25 0.40
CA LEU A 29 12.58 -1.92 0.82
C LEU A 29 11.06 -1.82 0.74
N TYR A 30 10.43 -1.45 1.85
CA TYR A 30 8.98 -1.32 2.01
C TYR A 30 8.63 0.04 2.60
N VAL A 31 7.44 0.56 2.28
CA VAL A 31 6.93 1.84 2.81
C VAL A 31 5.55 1.64 3.42
N CYS A 32 5.42 1.90 4.73
CA CYS A 32 4.17 1.73 5.46
C CYS A 32 3.78 3.03 6.20
N ASP A 33 3.35 4.03 5.45
CA ASP A 33 2.86 5.30 5.96
C ASP A 33 1.63 5.79 5.18
N MET A 34 1.21 7.04 5.37
CA MET A 34 0.07 7.60 4.62
C MET A 34 0.40 7.89 3.14
N SER A 35 1.67 7.88 2.72
CA SER A 35 2.07 8.12 1.33
C SER A 35 1.65 7.00 0.38
N VAL A 36 1.33 5.82 0.91
CA VAL A 36 0.82 4.69 0.13
C VAL A 36 -0.70 4.65 0.05
N MET A 37 -1.43 5.52 0.75
CA MET A 37 -2.88 5.59 0.64
C MET A 37 -3.30 6.26 -0.68
N PRO A 38 -4.03 5.59 -1.59
CA PRO A 38 -4.36 6.13 -2.90
C PRO A 38 -5.43 7.23 -2.86
N ILE A 39 -6.20 7.31 -1.78
CA ILE A 39 -7.25 8.31 -1.57
C ILE A 39 -7.27 8.74 -0.10
N SER A 40 -7.75 9.95 0.14
CA SER A 40 -8.10 10.38 1.49
C SER A 40 -9.33 9.61 1.98
N THR A 41 -9.27 9.10 3.20
CA THR A 41 -10.37 8.37 3.82
C THR A 41 -11.41 9.33 4.38
N ALA A 42 -12.69 8.92 4.37
CA ALA A 42 -13.77 9.69 5.01
C ALA A 42 -13.71 9.66 6.55
N ALA A 43 -12.92 8.74 7.12
CA ALA A 43 -12.66 8.59 8.54
C ALA A 43 -11.17 8.84 8.85
N ASN A 44 -10.79 8.78 10.12
CA ASN A 44 -9.39 8.91 10.54
C ASN A 44 -8.52 7.79 9.90
N PRO A 45 -7.46 8.15 9.16
CA PRO A 45 -6.63 7.18 8.42
C PRO A 45 -5.79 6.27 9.32
N VAL A 46 -5.62 6.59 10.61
CA VAL A 46 -4.76 5.84 11.53
C VAL A 46 -5.21 4.38 11.67
N LEU A 47 -6.53 4.11 11.73
CA LEU A 47 -7.02 2.73 11.85
C LEU A 47 -6.68 1.90 10.60
N ALA A 48 -6.87 2.47 9.41
CA ALA A 48 -6.54 1.80 8.16
C ALA A 48 -5.02 1.61 8.00
N LEU A 49 -4.22 2.59 8.44
CA LEU A 49 -2.76 2.48 8.46
C LEU A 49 -2.29 1.37 9.42
N ALA A 50 -2.87 1.26 10.62
CA ALA A 50 -2.54 0.19 11.56
C ALA A 50 -2.83 -1.19 10.99
N GLY A 51 -3.98 -1.37 10.32
CA GLY A 51 -4.31 -2.62 9.62
C GLY A 51 -3.32 -2.94 8.49
N LEU A 52 -2.87 -1.92 7.75
CA LEU A 52 -1.87 -2.07 6.72
C LEU A 52 -0.50 -2.48 7.29
N ALA A 53 -0.11 -1.93 8.44
CA ALA A 53 1.12 -2.28 9.14
C ALA A 53 1.10 -3.73 9.64
N LEU A 54 -0.03 -4.20 10.19
CA LEU A 54 -0.19 -5.60 10.61
C LEU A 54 -0.09 -6.54 9.40
N ARG A 55 -0.77 -6.22 8.29
CA ARG A 55 -0.66 -7.00 7.05
C ARG A 55 0.78 -7.06 6.54
N LEU A 56 1.51 -5.94 6.55
CA LEU A 56 2.90 -5.92 6.13
C LEU A 56 3.78 -6.76 7.08
N SER A 57 3.55 -6.68 8.39
CA SER A 57 4.26 -7.51 9.37
C SER A 57 4.09 -8.98 9.07
N ASP A 58 2.85 -9.44 8.82
CA ASP A 58 2.56 -10.84 8.48
C ASP A 58 3.24 -11.27 7.17
N HIS A 59 3.41 -10.36 6.21
CA HIS A 59 4.10 -10.64 4.95
C HIS A 59 5.62 -10.80 5.14
N LEU A 60 6.22 -10.07 6.09
CA LEU A 60 7.66 -10.08 6.32
C LEU A 60 8.14 -11.23 7.21
N GLY A 61 7.28 -11.79 8.06
CA GLY A 61 7.59 -12.89 8.98
C GLY A 61 7.99 -12.41 10.36
#